data_AF-T0YTT0-F1
#
_entry.id   AF-T0YTT0-F1
#
_cell.length_a   1.000
_cell.length_b   1.000
_cell.length_c   1.000
_cell.angle_alpha   90.00
_cell.angle_beta   90.00
_cell.angle_gamma   90.00
#
_symmetry.space_group_name_H-M   'P 1'
#
loop_
_entity.id
_entity.type
_entity.pdbx_description
1 polymer ?
#
loop_
_entity_poly.entity_id
_entity_poly.type
_entity_poly.pdbx_seq_one_letter_code
_entity_poly.pdbx_strand_id
1 'polypeptide(L)'
;MIIFSAVAIAFSYAIFRLQGSLPLNPQHLGAVSPALAWNTAVSFVTNTNWQNYAGESTMSYLSQMAALTVQQFVSASVGIAVAIALVRGFARKGSPTIGNFWVDLVRGVLYVLIPGAFLAGLVYVGQGAVQTLAGPATIHNALTGATQVIARGPAGFMEAIK
;
A
#
# COMPACT_ATOMS: atom_id res chain seq x y z
N MET A 1 -0.79 8.85 17.13
CA MET A 1 -1.72 8.61 16.00
C MET A 1 -1.78 9.79 15.03
N ILE A 2 -2.33 10.95 15.39
CA ILE A 2 -2.51 12.07 14.44
C ILE A 2 -1.20 12.52 13.77
N ILE A 3 -0.14 12.73 14.57
CA ILE A 3 1.19 13.08 14.03
C ILE A 3 1.71 11.98 13.09
N PHE A 4 1.51 10.72 13.46
CA PHE A 4 1.89 9.58 12.63
C PHE A 4 1.16 9.61 11.27
N SER A 5 -0.17 9.82 11.27
CA SER A 5 -0.95 9.94 10.05
C SER A 5 -0.53 11.13 9.18
N ALA A 6 -0.25 12.29 9.77
CA ALA A 6 0.23 13.46 9.03
C ALA A 6 1.58 13.19 8.34
N VAL A 7 2.52 12.54 9.05
CA VAL A 7 3.82 12.13 8.48
C VAL A 7 3.63 11.10 7.37
N ALA A 8 2.72 10.14 7.54
CA ALA A 8 2.41 9.12 6.53
C ALA A 8 1.81 9.72 5.24
N ILE A 9 0.93 10.72 5.37
CA ILE A 9 0.39 11.49 4.23
C ILE A 9 1.53 12.22 3.52
N ALA A 10 2.35 12.97 4.25
CA ALA A 10 3.46 13.74 3.68
C ALA A 10 4.47 12.83 2.96
N PHE A 11 4.80 11.68 3.56
CA PHE A 11 5.69 10.68 2.97
C PHE A 11 5.12 10.11 1.66
N SER A 12 3.87 9.67 1.66
CA SER A 12 3.23 9.11 0.46
C SER A 12 3.09 10.15 -0.64
N TYR A 13 2.68 11.38 -0.28
CA TYR A 13 2.61 12.50 -1.19
C TYR A 13 3.96 12.81 -1.84
N ALA A 14 5.04 12.84 -1.06
CA ALA A 14 6.40 13.05 -1.57
C ALA A 14 6.80 11.97 -2.59
N ILE A 15 6.52 10.70 -2.31
CA ILE A 15 6.79 9.60 -3.26
C ILE A 15 6.03 9.82 -4.57
N PHE A 16 4.73 10.12 -4.52
CA PHE A 16 3.94 10.32 -5.75
C PHE A 16 4.41 11.53 -6.57
N ARG A 17 4.81 12.61 -5.89
CA ARG A 17 5.32 13.83 -6.55
C ARG A 17 6.73 13.68 -7.11
N LEU A 18 7.54 12.79 -6.54
CA LEU A 18 8.90 12.53 -6.97
C LEU A 18 9.03 11.25 -7.81
N GLN A 19 7.95 10.50 -8.02
CA GLN A 19 7.90 9.23 -8.75
C GLN A 19 8.74 9.22 -10.04
N GLY A 20 8.70 10.30 -10.82
CA GLY A 20 9.42 10.37 -12.10
C GLY A 20 10.94 10.24 -11.98
N SER A 21 11.53 10.59 -10.84
CA SER A 21 12.97 10.47 -10.58
C SER A 21 13.34 9.28 -9.69
N LEU A 22 12.35 8.53 -9.20
CA LEU A 22 12.57 7.39 -8.31
C LEU A 22 12.81 6.09 -9.09
N PRO A 23 13.54 5.11 -8.51
CA PRO A 23 13.79 3.82 -9.16
C PRO A 23 12.52 2.97 -9.27
N LEU A 24 12.61 1.81 -9.93
CA LEU A 24 11.48 0.87 -10.14
C LEU A 24 10.31 1.54 -10.88
N ASN A 25 10.64 2.28 -11.93
CA ASN A 25 9.71 2.93 -12.84
C ASN A 25 9.99 2.52 -14.30
N PRO A 26 9.75 1.25 -14.68
CA PRO A 26 10.09 0.73 -16.01
C PRO A 26 9.31 1.39 -17.15
N GLN A 27 8.17 2.01 -16.84
CA GLN A 27 7.35 2.75 -17.79
C GLN A 27 7.73 4.24 -17.89
N HIS A 28 8.72 4.69 -17.11
CA HIS A 28 9.14 6.10 -17.04
C HIS A 28 7.97 7.07 -16.78
N LEU A 29 7.03 6.66 -15.92
CA LEU A 29 5.88 7.47 -15.56
C LEU A 29 6.33 8.76 -14.87
N GLY A 30 5.72 9.87 -15.26
CA GLY A 30 5.97 11.17 -14.65
C GLY A 30 5.46 11.27 -13.21
N ALA A 31 5.63 12.46 -12.63
CA ALA A 31 5.09 12.77 -11.31
C ALA A 31 3.55 12.82 -11.32
N VAL A 32 2.91 12.19 -10.34
CA VAL A 32 1.44 12.18 -10.19
C VAL A 32 0.94 13.58 -9.87
N SER A 33 -0.10 14.09 -10.54
CA SER A 33 -0.56 15.47 -10.36
C SER A 33 -0.83 15.83 -8.88
N PRO A 34 -0.62 17.07 -8.43
CA PRO A 34 -0.72 17.43 -7.01
C PRO A 34 -2.05 17.05 -6.35
N ALA A 35 -3.18 17.32 -7.02
CA ALA A 35 -4.50 16.99 -6.48
C ALA A 35 -4.71 15.48 -6.35
N LEU A 36 -4.25 14.70 -7.34
CA LEU A 36 -4.36 13.25 -7.34
C LEU A 36 -3.44 12.60 -6.30
N ALA A 37 -2.20 13.09 -6.20
CA ALA A 37 -1.24 12.65 -5.19
C ALA A 37 -1.76 12.90 -3.78
N TRP A 38 -2.35 14.08 -3.53
CA TRP A 38 -2.95 14.41 -2.24
C TRP A 38 -4.15 13.51 -1.92
N ASN A 39 -5.10 13.38 -2.84
CA ASN A 39 -6.27 12.54 -2.66
C ASN A 39 -5.87 11.08 -2.38
N THR A 40 -4.94 10.54 -3.15
CA THR A 40 -4.44 9.17 -2.98
C THR A 40 -3.74 8.99 -1.64
N ALA A 41 -2.85 9.91 -1.25
CA ALA A 41 -2.14 9.84 0.02
C ALA A 41 -3.10 9.85 1.22
N VAL A 42 -4.08 10.76 1.22
CA VAL A 42 -5.10 10.82 2.26
C VAL A 42 -5.92 9.52 2.26
N SER A 43 -6.36 9.06 1.09
CA SER A 43 -7.23 7.89 0.99
C SER A 43 -6.62 6.60 1.55
N PHE A 44 -5.35 6.36 1.26
CA PHE A 44 -4.66 5.18 1.77
C PHE A 44 -4.33 5.31 3.27
N VAL A 45 -4.00 6.51 3.76
CA VAL A 45 -3.78 6.74 5.20
C VAL A 45 -5.09 6.62 6.00
N THR A 46 -6.23 6.98 5.40
CA THR A 46 -7.55 6.78 6.01
C THR A 46 -8.11 5.37 5.81
N ASN A 47 -7.30 4.43 5.30
CA ASN A 47 -7.69 3.04 5.01
C ASN A 47 -8.95 2.94 4.12
N THR A 48 -9.13 3.91 3.22
CA THR A 48 -10.28 3.99 2.31
C THR A 48 -9.94 3.41 0.94
N ASN A 49 -8.69 3.55 0.51
CA ASN A 49 -8.15 2.97 -0.73
C ASN A 49 -8.93 3.37 -1.99
N TRP A 50 -9.52 4.57 -1.96
CA TRP A 50 -10.17 5.20 -3.10
C TRP A 50 -9.15 5.49 -4.20
N GLN A 51 -9.50 5.12 -5.42
CA GLN A 51 -8.65 5.25 -6.59
C GLN A 51 -9.46 5.88 -7.73
N ASN A 52 -9.15 7.13 -8.04
CA ASN A 52 -9.66 7.85 -9.22
C ASN A 52 -8.60 7.90 -10.33
N TYR A 53 -7.82 6.84 -10.46
CA TYR A 53 -6.75 6.67 -11.44
C TYR A 53 -6.61 5.21 -11.84
N ALA A 54 -6.02 4.96 -13.02
CA ALA A 54 -5.63 3.62 -13.45
C ALA A 54 -4.20 3.33 -12.99
N GLY A 55 -4.04 2.35 -12.09
CA GLY A 55 -2.78 2.07 -11.40
C GLY A 55 -1.62 1.77 -12.35
N GLU A 56 -1.88 1.00 -13.41
CA GLU A 56 -0.92 0.59 -14.44
C GLU A 56 -0.38 1.72 -15.32
N SER A 57 -1.06 2.87 -15.34
CA SER A 57 -0.69 4.02 -16.17
C SER A 57 -0.30 5.25 -15.34
N THR A 58 -0.59 5.24 -14.04
CA THR A 58 -0.39 6.38 -13.15
C THR A 58 0.68 6.13 -12.09
N MET A 59 0.77 4.90 -11.54
CA MET A 59 1.63 4.59 -10.41
C MET A 59 2.81 3.68 -10.82
N SER A 60 4.03 4.15 -10.56
CA SER A 60 5.25 3.35 -10.66
C SER A 60 5.24 2.19 -9.67
N TYR A 61 6.09 1.19 -9.92
CA TYR A 61 6.16 0.03 -9.01
C TYR A 61 6.66 0.45 -7.63
N LEU A 62 7.58 1.42 -7.54
CA LEU A 62 7.99 1.96 -6.25
C LEU A 62 6.84 2.64 -5.53
N SER A 63 6.02 3.45 -6.20
CA SER A 63 4.85 4.09 -5.56
C SER A 63 3.88 3.03 -5.02
N GLN A 64 3.63 1.97 -5.78
CA GLN A 64 2.77 0.87 -5.34
C GLN A 64 3.36 0.12 -4.12
N MET A 65 4.66 -0.15 -4.12
CA MET A 65 5.31 -0.89 -3.04
C MET A 65 5.56 -0.02 -1.80
N ALA A 66 6.22 1.12 -1.96
CA ALA A 66 6.77 1.91 -0.86
C ALA A 66 5.79 2.94 -0.29
N ALA A 67 4.80 3.38 -1.08
CA ALA A 67 3.74 4.26 -0.58
C ALA A 67 2.45 3.46 -0.34
N LEU A 68 1.82 2.93 -1.39
CA LEU A 68 0.50 2.31 -1.27
C LEU A 68 0.50 1.11 -0.34
N THR A 69 1.35 0.10 -0.61
CA THR A 69 1.41 -1.13 0.20
C THR A 69 1.79 -0.83 1.65
N VAL A 70 2.74 0.08 1.88
CA VAL A 70 3.10 0.52 3.25
C VAL A 70 1.88 1.12 3.96
N GLN A 71 1.09 1.97 3.29
CA GLN A 71 -0.12 2.50 3.91
C GLN A 71 -1.17 1.44 4.18
N GLN A 72 -1.35 0.43 3.33
CA GLN A 72 -2.26 -0.70 3.59
C GLN A 72 -1.95 -1.38 4.94
N PHE A 73 -0.66 -1.60 5.24
CA PHE A 73 -0.25 -2.18 6.52
C PHE A 73 -0.49 -1.22 7.68
N VAL A 74 0.02 0.01 7.57
CA VAL A 74 0.10 0.86 8.75
C VAL A 74 -1.24 1.52 9.07
N SER A 75 -2.07 1.86 8.07
CA SER A 75 -3.43 2.38 8.31
C SER A 75 -4.32 1.33 8.98
N ALA A 76 -4.26 0.06 8.54
CA ALA A 76 -4.93 -1.06 9.19
C ALA A 76 -4.46 -1.24 10.63
N SER A 77 -3.14 -1.21 10.86
CA SER A 77 -2.60 -1.36 12.22
C SER A 77 -2.94 -0.19 13.15
N VAL A 78 -3.12 1.03 12.62
CA VAL A 78 -3.66 2.17 13.39
C VAL A 78 -5.08 1.87 13.85
N GLY A 79 -5.94 1.34 12.97
CA GLY A 79 -7.31 0.93 13.33
C GLY A 79 -7.32 -0.13 14.44
N ILE A 80 -6.46 -1.15 14.32
CA ILE A 80 -6.27 -2.18 15.37
C ILE A 80 -5.81 -1.56 16.69
N ALA A 81 -4.84 -0.64 16.66
CA ALA A 81 -4.34 0.02 17.87
C ALA A 81 -5.44 0.84 18.58
N VAL A 82 -6.33 1.50 17.83
CA VAL A 82 -7.49 2.21 18.40
C VAL A 82 -8.47 1.25 19.06
N ALA A 83 -8.79 0.13 18.40
CA ALA A 83 -9.66 -0.89 18.98
C ALA A 83 -9.07 -1.49 20.27
N ILE A 84 -7.76 -1.77 20.28
CA ILE A 84 -7.04 -2.26 21.47
C ILE A 84 -7.08 -1.22 22.60
N ALA A 85 -6.87 0.06 22.28
CA ALA A 85 -6.95 1.13 23.27
C ALA A 85 -8.34 1.24 23.90
N LEU A 86 -9.40 1.09 23.10
CA LEU A 86 -10.79 1.06 23.57
C LEU A 86 -11.04 -0.14 24.49
N VAL A 87 -10.63 -1.34 24.09
CA VAL A 87 -10.76 -2.56 24.91
C VAL A 87 -10.03 -2.40 26.26
N ARG A 88 -8.82 -1.82 26.25
CA ARG A 88 -8.07 -1.53 27.49
C ARG A 88 -8.76 -0.49 28.36
N GLY A 89 -9.42 0.49 27.76
CA GLY A 89 -10.21 1.51 28.47
C GLY A 89 -11.36 0.92 29.27
N PHE A 90 -12.03 -0.11 28.74
CA PHE A 90 -13.10 -0.83 29.46
C PHE A 90 -12.57 -1.86 30.46
N ALA A 91 -11.50 -2.59 30.11
CA ALA A 91 -11.01 -3.70 30.91
C ALA A 91 -10.21 -3.26 32.15
N ARG A 92 -9.48 -2.13 32.09
CA ARG A 92 -8.63 -1.68 33.19
C ARG A 92 -9.42 -0.83 34.19
N LYS A 93 -9.32 -1.15 35.48
CA LYS A 93 -9.92 -0.37 36.58
C LYS A 93 -8.85 0.47 37.27
N GLY A 94 -9.11 1.77 37.44
CA GLY A 94 -8.23 2.70 38.17
C GLY A 94 -6.87 3.00 37.50
N SER A 95 -6.67 2.59 36.24
CA SER A 95 -5.44 2.90 35.50
C SER A 95 -5.52 4.28 34.86
N PRO A 96 -4.52 5.16 35.03
CA PRO A 96 -4.45 6.45 34.34
C PRO A 96 -4.03 6.33 32.87
N THR A 97 -3.69 5.12 32.38
CA THR A 97 -3.16 4.90 31.03
C THR A 97 -3.86 3.77 30.25
N ILE A 98 -3.87 3.92 28.92
CA ILE A 98 -4.47 2.97 27.95
C ILE A 98 -3.43 2.21 27.10
N GLY A 99 -2.15 2.28 27.47
CA GLY A 99 -1.05 1.60 26.78
C GLY A 99 -0.19 2.53 25.93
N ASN A 100 0.54 1.96 24.96
CA ASN A 100 1.47 2.69 24.10
C ASN A 100 1.16 2.43 22.62
N PHE A 101 0.76 3.49 21.92
CA PHE A 101 0.42 3.48 20.50
C PHE A 101 1.51 2.86 19.62
N TRP A 102 2.78 3.18 19.86
CA TRP A 102 3.89 2.69 19.03
C TRP A 102 4.11 1.19 19.19
N VAL A 103 3.92 0.68 20.42
CA VAL A 103 4.01 -0.76 20.69
C VAL A 103 2.89 -1.50 19.99
N ASP A 104 1.66 -0.99 20.06
CA ASP A 104 0.51 -1.61 19.41
C ASP A 104 0.63 -1.57 17.88
N LEU A 105 1.09 -0.44 17.33
CA LEU A 105 1.35 -0.27 15.91
C LEU A 105 2.40 -1.25 15.39
N VAL A 106 3.58 -1.29 16.03
CA VAL A 106 4.69 -2.16 15.59
C VAL A 106 4.30 -3.63 15.73
N ARG A 107 3.63 -4.01 16.83
CA ARG A 107 3.19 -5.40 17.02
C ARG A 107 2.10 -5.81 16.04
N GLY A 108 1.14 -4.92 15.75
CA GLY A 108 0.10 -5.16 14.77
C GLY A 108 0.70 -5.42 13.38
N VAL A 109 1.63 -4.57 12.95
CA VAL A 109 2.31 -4.77 11.66
C VAL A 109 3.17 -6.03 11.65
N LEU A 110 4.12 -6.18 12.59
CA LEU A 110 5.14 -7.23 12.52
C LEU A 110 4.64 -8.63 12.86
N TYR A 111 3.69 -8.75 13.79
CA TYR A 111 3.26 -10.06 14.32
C TYR A 111 1.87 -10.49 13.89
N VAL A 112 1.07 -9.59 13.30
CA VAL A 112 -0.29 -9.92 12.84
C VAL A 112 -0.38 -9.77 11.32
N LEU A 113 -0.17 -8.55 10.82
CA LEU A 113 -0.43 -8.24 9.42
C LEU A 113 0.62 -8.84 8.49
N ILE A 114 1.92 -8.64 8.75
CA ILE A 114 2.98 -9.19 7.89
C ILE A 114 2.91 -10.71 7.78
N PRO A 115 2.82 -11.49 8.88
CA PRO A 115 2.74 -12.95 8.76
C PRO A 115 1.49 -13.40 7.99
N GLY A 116 0.33 -12.80 8.27
CA GLY A 116 -0.93 -13.13 7.59
C GLY A 116 -0.88 -12.81 6.10
N ALA A 117 -0.49 -11.58 5.75
CA ALA A 117 -0.36 -11.14 4.36
C ALA A 117 0.73 -11.91 3.61
N PHE A 118 1.81 -12.31 4.28
CA PHE A 118 2.86 -13.10 3.64
C PHE A 118 2.35 -14.49 3.25
N LEU A 119 1.66 -15.19 4.15
CA LEU A 119 1.06 -16.50 3.85
C LEU A 119 0.01 -16.40 2.74
N ALA A 120 -0.89 -15.41 2.81
CA ALA A 120 -1.89 -15.17 1.76
C ALA A 120 -1.23 -14.82 0.41
N GLY A 121 -0.18 -13.98 0.42
CA GLY A 121 0.59 -13.62 -0.76
C GLY A 121 1.25 -14.82 -1.44
N LEU A 122 1.79 -15.76 -0.68
CA LEU A 122 2.32 -17.02 -1.23
C LEU A 122 1.24 -17.83 -1.94
N VAL A 123 0.04 -17.91 -1.35
CA VAL A 123 -1.10 -18.61 -1.98
C VAL A 123 -1.50 -17.91 -3.28
N TYR A 124 -1.63 -16.59 -3.28
CA TYR A 124 -2.02 -15.82 -4.47
C TYR A 124 -1.00 -15.98 -5.60
N VAL A 125 0.29 -15.82 -5.30
CA VAL A 125 1.36 -15.99 -6.29
C VAL A 125 1.41 -17.45 -6.78
N GLY A 126 1.23 -18.42 -5.89
CA GLY A 126 1.13 -19.85 -6.24
C GLY A 126 -0.05 -20.18 -7.16
N GLN A 127 -1.14 -19.41 -7.09
CA GLN A 127 -2.32 -19.54 -7.97
C GLN A 127 -2.21 -18.68 -9.25
N GLY A 128 -1.08 -18.02 -9.49
CA GLY A 128 -0.82 -17.27 -10.72
C GLY A 128 -0.97 -15.74 -10.60
N ALA A 129 -1.12 -15.19 -9.39
CA ALA A 129 -1.06 -13.73 -9.22
C ALA A 129 0.31 -13.18 -9.64
N VAL A 130 0.29 -12.04 -10.34
CA VAL A 130 1.51 -11.43 -10.88
C VAL A 130 2.33 -10.82 -9.75
N GLN A 131 3.55 -11.31 -9.56
CA GLN A 131 4.52 -10.74 -8.62
C GLN A 131 5.89 -10.64 -9.31
N THR A 132 6.15 -9.50 -9.96
CA THR A 132 7.41 -9.25 -10.66
C THR A 132 7.78 -7.78 -10.67
N LEU A 133 9.07 -7.48 -10.81
CA LEU A 133 9.58 -6.13 -11.05
C LEU A 133 9.94 -5.89 -12.53
N ALA A 134 9.73 -6.89 -13.39
CA ALA A 134 9.85 -6.72 -14.83
C ALA A 134 8.79 -5.74 -15.35
N GLY A 135 9.17 -4.88 -16.29
CA GLY A 135 8.25 -3.95 -16.93
C GLY A 135 7.12 -4.63 -17.71
N PRO A 136 6.21 -3.84 -18.31
CA PRO A 136 5.11 -4.37 -19.11
C PRO A 136 5.59 -5.29 -20.23
N ALA A 137 4.82 -6.33 -20.51
CA ALA A 137 5.12 -7.23 -21.63
C ALA A 137 4.28 -6.88 -22.85
N THR A 138 4.95 -6.67 -23.97
CA THR A 138 4.30 -6.50 -25.26
C THR A 138 4.16 -7.86 -25.93
N ILE A 139 2.93 -8.27 -26.24
CA ILE A 139 2.61 -9.51 -26.93
C ILE A 139 2.01 -9.16 -28.28
N HIS A 140 2.60 -9.72 -29.34
CA HIS A 140 2.09 -9.61 -30.69
C HIS A 140 1.36 -10.92 -31.06
N ASN A 141 0.08 -10.80 -31.39
CA ASN A 141 -0.74 -11.93 -31.79
C ASN A 141 -0.61 -12.16 -33.30
N ALA A 142 0.10 -13.22 -33.68
CA ALA A 142 0.32 -13.58 -35.08
C ALA A 142 -0.96 -13.95 -35.84
N LEU A 143 -2.03 -14.36 -35.15
CA LEU A 143 -3.30 -14.78 -35.77
C LEU A 143 -4.22 -13.60 -36.06
N THR A 144 -4.24 -12.60 -35.19
CA THR A 144 -5.12 -11.41 -35.34
C THR A 144 -4.38 -10.17 -35.82
N GLY A 145 -3.04 -10.20 -35.84
CA GLY A 145 -2.18 -9.04 -36.11
C GLY A 145 -2.20 -7.98 -34.98
N ALA A 146 -2.94 -8.22 -33.90
CA ALA A 146 -3.07 -7.26 -32.80
C ALA A 146 -1.86 -7.29 -31.86
N THR A 147 -1.48 -6.13 -31.35
CA THR A 147 -0.45 -5.98 -30.31
C THR A 147 -1.11 -5.55 -29.00
N GLN A 148 -0.81 -6.26 -27.91
CA GLN A 148 -1.32 -5.96 -26.58
C GLN A 148 -0.16 -5.73 -25.62
N VAL A 149 -0.28 -4.71 -24.78
CA VAL A 149 0.64 -4.47 -23.65
C VAL A 149 -0.02 -4.99 -22.38
N ILE A 150 0.60 -5.97 -21.74
CA ILE A 150 0.15 -6.53 -20.47
C ILE A 150 0.89 -5.82 -19.34
N ALA A 151 0.12 -5.12 -18.50
CA ALA A 151 0.61 -4.55 -17.27
C ALA A 151 1.11 -5.66 -16.34
N ARG A 152 2.28 -5.43 -15.74
CA ARG A 152 2.89 -6.29 -14.73
C ARG A 152 3.22 -5.44 -13.51
N GLY A 153 3.66 -6.09 -12.44
CA GLY A 153 4.12 -5.41 -11.24
C GLY A 153 4.10 -6.32 -10.02
N PRO A 154 4.43 -5.77 -8.85
CA PRO A 154 4.44 -6.48 -7.57
C PRO A 154 3.03 -6.56 -6.96
N ALA A 155 2.04 -7.06 -7.72
CA ALA A 155 0.64 -7.02 -7.33
C ALA A 155 0.24 -8.13 -6.34
N GLY A 156 0.79 -9.35 -6.49
CA GLY A 156 0.37 -10.51 -5.70
C GLY A 156 0.43 -10.32 -4.19
N PHE A 157 1.53 -9.76 -3.65
CA PHE A 157 1.63 -9.45 -2.22
C PHE A 157 0.91 -8.17 -1.81
N MET A 158 0.71 -7.22 -2.72
CA MET A 158 -0.11 -6.04 -2.45
C MET A 158 -1.58 -6.41 -2.28
N GLU A 159 -2.08 -7.36 -3.07
CA GLU A 159 -3.45 -7.89 -2.96
C GLU A 159 -3.69 -8.60 -1.63
N ALA A 160 -2.67 -9.21 -1.02
CA ALA A 160 -2.80 -9.93 0.24
C ALA A 160 -3.08 -9.06 1.46
N ILE A 161 -2.74 -7.77 1.42
CA ILE A 161 -2.94 -6.82 2.52
C ILE A 161 -4.09 -5.84 2.27
N LYS A 162 -4.68 -5.83 1.07
CA LYS A 162 -5.47 -4.70 0.62
C LYS A 162 -6.81 -4.50 1.31
#